data_AF-A0A367ZS57-F1
#
_entry.id   AF-A0A367ZS57-F1
#
_cell.length_a   1.000
_cell.length_b   1.000
_cell.length_c   1.000
_cell.angle_alpha   90.00
_cell.angle_beta   90.00
_cell.angle_gamma   90.00
#
_symmetry.space_group_name_H-M   'P 1'
#
loop_
_entity.id
_entity.type
_entity.pdbx_description
1 polymer ?
#
loop_
_entity_poly.entity_id
_entity_poly.type
_entity_poly.pdbx_seq_one_letter_code
_entity_poly.pdbx_strand_id
1 'polypeptide(L)'
;MSDVPSPCHPESMPFPRATLVADLRASRLWVLPLAALLLVAGLGLRALIRTPLTVLVHLREGHGIKVGDAVKYRGIDVGRVSEVKLAPDLQEVRLRLELDPGYHGLAVQGSSFWVMFPKAGLAGVQGLDTLIGPRYVGVAPGQGPPQAEFVGLDEPPPAEAPPGSLEITLTAPTRGSLRPGAPVLYRQCQVGTVMAVGLSPDAVGVDLRLAIDPAFIDLVRDNTRFWNASGLALDIGLLRGLSLDMESLQTVLAGGICLATPDPPGAPVRQGHRFPLHPSPEAEWLTWKPVLWLGDRLLPPATDLPVPVRVQVRWSEPRLGGWWQEQRVRRAWSLPTAHGLLAPADLAAPTKNGSSPAWEAAGQVWQVASAGPWGGLPSPHFIVLTGPNPDHQWPADRRRRPTAPEDACAIGDPHLPPLPLQAGRFRPGPEGVWLIDPALGLPATWHGAVVLARRDGKAIGQLQILPNQPARVALFPEP
;
A
#
# COMPACT_ATOMS: atom_id res chain seq x y z
N MET A 1 -83.88 78.20 -66.78
CA MET A 1 -82.84 79.21 -67.04
C MET A 1 -82.14 79.47 -65.71
N SER A 2 -80.85 79.26 -65.49
CA SER A 2 -79.76 78.75 -66.33
C SER A 2 -78.59 78.33 -65.41
N ASP A 3 -77.81 77.37 -65.89
CA ASP A 3 -76.36 77.14 -65.68
C ASP A 3 -75.72 77.13 -64.27
N VAL A 4 -75.14 75.97 -63.94
CA VAL A 4 -74.07 75.79 -62.94
C VAL A 4 -72.79 75.37 -63.67
N PRO A 5 -71.62 76.03 -63.48
CA PRO A 5 -70.35 75.58 -64.04
C PRO A 5 -69.55 74.65 -63.10
N SER A 6 -68.70 73.84 -63.73
CA SER A 6 -67.85 72.72 -63.27
C SER A 6 -66.77 73.03 -62.21
N PRO A 7 -66.16 72.00 -61.56
CA PRO A 7 -65.35 72.16 -60.35
C PRO A 7 -63.84 72.41 -60.63
N CYS A 8 -63.16 73.08 -59.71
CA CYS A 8 -61.70 73.20 -59.66
C CYS A 8 -61.09 72.18 -58.66
N HIS A 9 -60.04 71.47 -59.09
CA HIS A 9 -59.20 70.62 -58.25
C HIS A 9 -58.18 71.46 -57.45
N PRO A 10 -57.90 71.14 -56.17
CA PRO A 10 -56.77 71.71 -55.45
C PRO A 10 -55.52 70.79 -55.47
N GLU A 11 -54.36 71.44 -55.59
CA GLU A 11 -52.99 70.91 -55.59
C GLU A 11 -52.60 70.16 -54.31
N SER A 12 -51.67 69.21 -54.46
CA SER A 12 -51.08 68.40 -53.38
C SER A 12 -49.91 69.11 -52.68
N MET A 13 -49.95 69.20 -51.34
CA MET A 13 -48.82 69.68 -50.51
C MET A 13 -47.95 68.52 -49.99
N PRO A 14 -46.61 68.66 -49.87
CA PRO A 14 -45.73 67.61 -49.37
C PRO A 14 -45.61 67.63 -47.84
N PHE A 15 -45.65 66.45 -47.20
CA PHE A 15 -45.51 66.30 -45.74
C PHE A 15 -44.03 66.19 -45.30
N PRO A 16 -43.64 66.76 -44.15
CA PRO A 16 -42.28 66.68 -43.61
C PRO A 16 -41.96 65.28 -43.05
N ARG A 17 -40.73 64.79 -43.29
CA ARG A 17 -40.21 63.52 -42.77
C ARG A 17 -39.35 63.74 -41.51
N ALA A 18 -39.65 63.00 -40.44
CA ALA A 18 -38.86 62.99 -39.22
C ALA A 18 -37.54 62.22 -39.40
N THR A 19 -36.44 62.77 -38.89
CA THR A 19 -35.14 62.10 -38.82
C THR A 19 -34.86 61.67 -37.38
N LEU A 20 -34.62 60.37 -37.18
CA LEU A 20 -34.38 59.78 -35.87
C LEU A 20 -32.91 59.96 -35.50
N VAL A 21 -32.61 60.81 -34.51
CA VAL A 21 -31.25 60.94 -33.96
C VAL A 21 -31.14 60.06 -32.73
N ALA A 22 -30.35 58.98 -32.80
CA ALA A 22 -30.11 58.09 -31.68
C ALA A 22 -29.16 58.74 -30.65
N ASP A 23 -29.70 59.16 -29.51
CA ASP A 23 -28.90 59.74 -28.43
C ASP A 23 -28.23 58.64 -27.59
N LEU A 24 -26.94 58.41 -27.84
CA LEU A 24 -26.13 57.40 -27.15
C LEU A 24 -25.94 57.66 -25.65
N ARG A 25 -26.31 58.85 -25.13
CA ARG A 25 -26.19 59.18 -23.69
C ARG A 25 -27.22 58.47 -22.83
N ALA A 26 -28.39 58.14 -23.40
CA ALA A 26 -29.43 57.37 -22.71
C ALA A 26 -28.96 55.95 -22.34
N SER A 27 -27.99 55.38 -23.06
CA SER A 27 -27.46 54.04 -22.80
C SER A 27 -26.64 53.93 -21.50
N ARG A 28 -26.01 55.02 -21.04
CA ARG A 28 -25.18 55.03 -19.81
C ARG A 28 -26.01 54.93 -18.53
N LEU A 29 -27.26 55.38 -18.56
CA LEU A 29 -28.19 55.29 -17.42
C LEU A 29 -28.63 53.84 -17.15
N TRP A 30 -28.53 52.95 -18.13
CA TRP A 30 -28.88 51.53 -17.99
C TRP A 30 -27.78 50.67 -17.35
N VAL A 31 -26.58 51.21 -17.16
CA VAL A 31 -25.48 50.47 -16.53
C VAL A 31 -25.78 50.16 -15.07
N LEU A 32 -26.38 51.11 -14.33
CA LEU A 32 -26.75 50.95 -12.92
C LEU A 32 -27.81 49.84 -12.70
N PRO A 33 -28.96 49.82 -13.40
CA PRO A 33 -29.94 48.75 -13.26
C PRO A 33 -29.42 47.39 -13.74
N LEU A 34 -28.57 47.35 -14.78
CA LEU A 34 -27.94 46.10 -15.22
C LEU A 34 -26.97 45.54 -14.16
N ALA A 35 -26.18 46.40 -13.52
CA ALA A 35 -25.29 46.01 -12.44
C ALA A 35 -26.08 45.51 -11.21
N ALA A 36 -27.18 46.18 -10.85
CA ALA A 36 -28.08 45.72 -9.80
C ALA A 36 -28.71 44.36 -10.12
N LEU A 37 -29.16 44.15 -11.37
CA LEU A 37 -29.69 42.88 -11.84
C LEU A 37 -28.65 41.76 -11.74
N LEU A 38 -27.40 42.01 -12.19
CA LEU A 38 -26.30 41.05 -12.09
C LEU A 38 -25.97 40.71 -10.63
N LEU A 39 -26.03 41.68 -9.73
CA LEU A 39 -25.81 41.45 -8.31
C LEU A 39 -26.92 40.58 -7.71
N VAL A 40 -28.19 40.87 -8.00
CA VAL A 40 -29.34 40.06 -7.56
C VAL A 40 -29.28 38.66 -8.14
N ALA A 41 -28.99 38.52 -9.44
CA ALA A 41 -28.82 37.23 -10.10
C ALA A 41 -27.66 36.43 -9.49
N GLY A 42 -26.54 37.11 -9.17
CA GLY A 42 -25.38 36.50 -8.53
C GLY A 42 -25.68 36.01 -7.09
N LEU A 43 -26.43 36.79 -6.31
CA LEU A 43 -26.88 36.35 -4.99
C LEU A 43 -27.90 35.21 -5.08
N GLY A 44 -28.82 35.25 -6.04
CA GLY A 44 -29.77 34.18 -6.31
C GLY A 44 -29.09 32.87 -6.68
N LEU A 45 -28.15 32.89 -7.63
CA LEU A 45 -27.33 31.72 -8.00
C LEU A 45 -26.57 31.17 -6.80
N ARG A 46 -25.96 32.03 -5.98
CA ARG A 46 -25.26 31.61 -4.76
C ARG A 46 -26.20 31.00 -3.73
N ALA A 47 -27.43 31.49 -3.60
CA ALA A 47 -28.44 30.94 -2.71
C ALA A 47 -28.88 29.53 -3.17
N LEU A 48 -29.11 29.33 -4.48
CA LEU A 48 -29.46 28.02 -5.02
C LEU A 48 -28.35 26.98 -4.83
N ILE A 49 -27.09 27.36 -5.07
CA ILE A 49 -25.94 26.44 -4.96
C ILE A 49 -25.64 26.07 -3.49
N ARG A 50 -26.13 26.83 -2.51
CA ARG A 50 -25.88 26.62 -1.07
C ARG A 50 -27.00 25.88 -0.34
N THR A 51 -28.01 25.37 -1.05
CA THR A 51 -29.16 24.70 -0.44
C THR A 51 -28.74 23.32 0.08
N PRO A 52 -28.91 23.02 1.39
CA PRO A 52 -28.63 21.70 1.91
C PRO A 52 -29.63 20.67 1.38
N LEU A 53 -29.16 19.45 1.12
CA LEU A 53 -30.03 18.35 0.68
C LEU A 53 -30.68 17.70 1.90
N THR A 54 -32.01 17.63 1.90
CA THR A 54 -32.76 16.94 2.96
C THR A 54 -32.93 15.47 2.63
N VAL A 55 -32.57 14.61 3.57
CA VAL A 55 -32.66 13.14 3.47
C VAL A 55 -33.50 12.59 4.62
N LEU A 56 -34.41 11.65 4.33
CA LEU A 56 -35.24 10.96 5.31
C LEU A 56 -34.64 9.58 5.61
N VAL A 57 -34.37 9.27 6.87
CA VAL A 57 -33.87 7.96 7.31
C VAL A 57 -34.85 7.34 8.28
N HIS A 58 -35.29 6.11 8.00
CA HIS A 58 -36.13 5.30 8.86
C HIS A 58 -35.27 4.36 9.69
N LEU A 59 -35.36 4.44 11.02
CA LEU A 59 -34.67 3.58 11.97
C LEU A 59 -35.69 2.84 12.84
N ARG A 60 -35.33 1.66 13.34
CA ARG A 60 -36.14 0.97 14.36
C ARG A 60 -36.06 1.68 15.71
N GLU A 61 -34.88 2.15 16.06
CA GLU A 61 -34.61 2.80 17.35
C GLU A 61 -33.84 4.12 17.20
N GLY A 62 -34.29 5.17 17.89
CA GLY A 62 -33.68 6.50 17.81
C GLY A 62 -32.41 6.67 18.66
N HIS A 63 -32.11 5.74 19.57
CA HIS A 63 -30.90 5.73 20.43
C HIS A 63 -30.54 7.07 21.12
N GLY A 64 -31.55 7.92 21.35
CA GLY A 64 -31.40 9.23 21.97
C GLY A 64 -30.73 10.31 21.09
N ILE A 65 -30.76 10.17 19.77
CA ILE A 65 -30.39 11.23 18.81
C ILE A 65 -31.29 12.45 19.01
N LYS A 66 -30.72 13.64 18.90
CA LYS A 66 -31.43 14.93 19.01
C LYS A 66 -31.25 15.76 17.75
N VAL A 67 -32.14 16.73 17.59
CA VAL A 67 -31.99 17.79 16.59
C VAL A 67 -30.68 18.53 16.85
N GLY A 68 -29.86 18.69 15.81
CA GLY A 68 -28.54 19.31 15.87
C GLY A 68 -27.36 18.33 15.94
N ASP A 69 -27.59 17.03 16.17
CA ASP A 69 -26.51 16.04 16.15
C ASP A 69 -25.87 15.98 14.75
N ALA A 70 -24.55 15.75 14.71
CA ALA A 70 -23.79 15.76 13.46
C ALA A 70 -24.03 14.48 12.64
N VAL A 71 -24.02 14.61 11.31
CA VAL A 71 -23.89 13.49 10.37
C VAL A 71 -22.43 13.42 9.96
N LYS A 72 -21.78 12.28 10.13
CA LYS A 72 -20.34 12.11 9.91
C LYS A 72 -20.01 11.03 8.90
N TYR A 73 -19.10 11.34 7.99
CA TYR A 73 -18.43 10.37 7.12
C TYR A 73 -16.95 10.28 7.49
N ARG A 74 -16.46 9.09 7.85
CA ARG A 74 -15.05 8.89 8.26
C ARG A 74 -14.55 9.90 9.32
N GLY A 75 -15.44 10.32 10.22
CA GLY A 75 -15.14 11.29 11.29
C GLY A 75 -15.27 12.77 10.90
N ILE A 76 -15.55 13.08 9.64
CA ILE A 76 -15.75 14.46 9.14
C ILE A 76 -17.24 14.79 9.15
N ASP A 77 -17.59 16.00 9.61
CA ASP A 77 -18.96 16.50 9.61
C ASP A 77 -19.40 16.82 8.17
N VAL A 78 -20.46 16.14 7.73
CA VAL A 78 -21.02 16.25 6.37
C VAL A 78 -22.46 16.76 6.36
N GLY A 79 -23.03 16.98 7.54
CA GLY A 79 -24.40 17.43 7.72
C GLY A 79 -24.85 17.38 9.18
N ARG A 80 -26.15 17.53 9.39
CA ARG A 80 -26.77 17.59 10.73
C ARG A 80 -28.19 17.00 10.74
N VAL A 81 -28.64 16.56 11.90
CA VAL A 81 -30.03 16.13 12.12
C VAL A 81 -30.93 17.36 12.26
N SER A 82 -31.90 17.53 11.36
CA SER A 82 -32.84 18.65 11.40
C SER A 82 -34.13 18.31 12.16
N GLU A 83 -34.59 17.05 12.11
CA GLU A 83 -35.82 16.64 12.78
C GLU A 83 -35.78 15.16 13.20
N VAL A 84 -36.38 14.85 14.35
CA VAL A 84 -36.58 13.48 14.85
C VAL A 84 -38.05 13.32 15.19
N LYS A 85 -38.73 12.40 14.51
CA LYS A 85 -40.16 12.10 14.74
C LYS A 85 -40.37 10.60 14.83
N LEU A 86 -41.30 10.19 15.69
CA LEU A 86 -41.78 8.82 15.70
C LEU A 86 -42.83 8.66 14.58
N ALA A 87 -42.80 7.53 13.88
CA ALA A 87 -43.80 7.21 12.88
C ALA A 87 -45.18 7.04 13.53
N PRO A 88 -46.28 7.26 12.78
CA PRO A 88 -47.64 7.19 13.35
C PRO A 88 -48.01 5.82 13.95
N ASP A 89 -47.35 4.75 13.51
CA ASP A 89 -47.50 3.37 14.01
C ASP A 89 -46.67 3.06 15.25
N LEU A 90 -45.83 4.01 15.70
CA LEU A 90 -44.90 3.88 16.82
C LEU A 90 -43.83 2.79 16.66
N GLN A 91 -43.67 2.20 15.47
CA GLN A 91 -42.70 1.11 15.24
C GLN A 91 -41.35 1.61 14.72
N GLU A 92 -41.31 2.81 14.14
CA GLU A 92 -40.10 3.35 13.50
C GLU A 92 -39.88 4.82 13.87
N VAL A 93 -38.63 5.24 13.92
CA VAL A 93 -38.19 6.63 14.07
C VAL A 93 -37.78 7.17 12.71
N ARG A 94 -38.39 8.29 12.31
CA ARG A 94 -38.08 9.05 11.11
C ARG A 94 -37.15 10.22 11.44
N LEU A 95 -35.94 10.17 10.91
CA LEU A 95 -34.97 11.24 11.03
C LEU A 95 -34.87 12.01 9.73
N ARG A 96 -34.98 13.34 9.80
CA ARG A 96 -34.59 14.23 8.69
C ARG A 96 -33.17 14.71 8.92
N LEU A 97 -32.33 14.50 7.92
CA LEU A 97 -30.94 14.90 7.87
C LEU A 97 -30.80 16.01 6.83
N GLU A 98 -30.01 17.03 7.14
CA GLU A 98 -29.57 18.05 6.19
C GLU A 98 -28.09 17.79 5.87
N LEU A 99 -27.79 17.42 4.63
CA LEU A 99 -26.43 17.27 4.12
C LEU A 99 -25.96 18.58 3.50
N ASP A 100 -24.68 18.91 3.69
CA ASP A 100 -24.12 20.12 3.10
C ASP A 100 -23.98 20.00 1.57
N PRO A 101 -24.01 21.12 0.81
CA PRO A 101 -23.93 21.15 -0.65
C PRO A 101 -22.80 20.34 -1.29
N GLY A 102 -21.67 20.19 -0.59
CA GLY A 102 -20.51 19.42 -1.07
C GLY A 102 -20.66 17.90 -0.95
N TYR A 103 -21.66 17.41 -0.22
CA TYR A 103 -21.81 15.99 0.14
C TYR A 103 -23.10 15.35 -0.37
N HIS A 104 -23.80 15.98 -1.33
CA HIS A 104 -25.01 15.42 -1.94
C HIS A 104 -24.77 14.05 -2.61
N GLY A 105 -23.53 13.75 -3.01
CA GLY A 105 -23.15 12.43 -3.54
C GLY A 105 -23.23 11.28 -2.52
N LEU A 106 -23.43 11.57 -1.22
CA LEU A 106 -23.69 10.56 -0.20
C LEU A 106 -25.16 10.13 -0.13
N ALA A 107 -26.07 10.88 -0.77
CA ALA A 107 -27.49 10.56 -0.84
C ALA A 107 -27.80 9.81 -2.15
N VAL A 108 -27.21 8.64 -2.31
CA VAL A 108 -27.38 7.76 -3.48
C VAL A 108 -27.86 6.39 -3.06
N GLN A 109 -28.54 5.67 -3.96
CA GLN A 109 -28.94 4.29 -3.75
C GLN A 109 -27.74 3.43 -3.30
N GLY A 110 -27.97 2.59 -2.28
CA GLY A 110 -26.93 1.78 -1.63
C GLY A 110 -26.19 2.48 -0.49
N SER A 111 -26.42 3.76 -0.24
CA SER A 111 -25.83 4.45 0.92
C SER A 111 -26.50 3.97 2.20
N SER A 112 -25.68 3.74 3.23
CA SER A 112 -26.13 3.21 4.51
C SER A 112 -25.93 4.25 5.60
N PHE A 113 -26.96 4.45 6.42
CA PHE A 113 -26.93 5.36 7.57
C PHE A 113 -27.11 4.57 8.85
N TRP A 114 -26.40 4.91 9.92
CA TRP A 114 -26.55 4.25 11.23
C TRP A 114 -26.31 5.24 12.36
N VAL A 115 -26.81 4.92 13.56
CA VAL A 115 -26.60 5.76 14.74
C VAL A 115 -25.41 5.25 15.54
N MET A 116 -24.43 6.12 15.77
CA MET A 116 -23.31 5.85 16.66
C MET A 116 -23.61 6.41 18.05
N PHE A 117 -23.66 5.52 19.04
CA PHE A 117 -23.80 5.88 20.45
C PHE A 117 -22.71 5.17 21.29
N PRO A 118 -22.16 5.83 22.32
CA PRO A 118 -21.17 5.21 23.18
C PRO A 118 -21.81 4.07 23.99
N LYS A 119 -21.31 2.84 23.82
CA LYS A 119 -21.68 1.68 24.64
C LYS A 119 -20.78 1.67 25.89
N ALA A 120 -21.36 1.87 27.07
CA ALA A 120 -20.61 1.82 28.32
C ALA A 120 -20.10 0.39 28.58
N GLY A 121 -18.79 0.23 28.73
CA GLY A 121 -18.17 -1.02 29.17
C GLY A 121 -17.99 -1.06 30.68
N LEU A 122 -18.03 -2.26 31.27
CA LEU A 122 -17.81 -2.55 32.70
C LEU A 122 -16.35 -2.29 33.18
N ALA A 123 -15.59 -1.42 32.51
CA ALA A 123 -14.37 -0.87 33.07
C ALA A 123 -14.77 0.36 33.91
N GLY A 124 -14.98 0.14 35.22
CA GLY A 124 -15.15 1.21 36.21
C GLY A 124 -14.09 2.30 36.01
N VAL A 125 -14.37 3.55 36.34
CA VAL A 125 -14.40 4.06 37.71
C VAL A 125 -15.33 5.28 37.80
N GLN A 126 -15.90 5.49 38.99
CA GLN A 126 -16.76 6.59 39.42
C GLN A 126 -16.30 7.99 38.94
N GLY A 127 -17.27 8.83 38.53
CA GLY A 127 -17.08 10.20 38.04
C GLY A 127 -17.60 10.47 36.62
N LEU A 128 -18.61 9.72 36.15
CA LEU A 128 -19.00 9.58 34.74
C LEU A 128 -20.11 10.52 34.23
N ASP A 129 -20.35 11.68 34.85
CA ASP A 129 -21.40 12.59 34.35
C ASP A 129 -20.98 13.41 33.10
N THR A 130 -19.71 13.35 32.69
CA THR A 130 -19.15 14.24 31.64
C THR A 130 -18.44 13.55 30.47
N LEU A 131 -18.51 12.22 30.33
CA LEU A 131 -17.78 11.47 29.27
C LEU A 131 -18.69 10.62 28.37
N ILE A 132 -19.93 11.05 28.17
CA ILE A 132 -20.75 10.57 27.05
C ILE A 132 -20.35 11.42 25.84
N GLY A 133 -19.48 10.87 24.98
CA GLY A 133 -19.16 11.53 23.70
C GLY A 133 -20.43 11.88 22.90
N PRO A 134 -20.40 12.92 22.05
CA PRO A 134 -21.59 13.33 21.30
C PRO A 134 -22.08 12.19 20.41
N ARG A 135 -23.40 11.97 20.42
CA ARG A 135 -24.07 11.03 19.50
C ARG A 135 -24.02 11.62 18.09
N TYR A 136 -23.88 10.78 17.09
CA TYR A 136 -23.84 11.22 15.70
C TYR A 136 -24.40 10.14 14.77
N VAL A 137 -24.81 10.55 13.59
CA VAL A 137 -25.24 9.63 12.52
C VAL A 137 -24.04 9.35 11.62
N GLY A 138 -23.67 8.09 11.47
CA GLY A 138 -22.68 7.65 10.48
C GLY A 138 -23.32 7.47 9.11
N VAL A 139 -22.56 7.76 8.05
CA VAL A 139 -22.94 7.47 6.66
C VAL A 139 -21.83 6.66 5.97
N ALA A 140 -22.21 5.73 5.10
CA ALA A 140 -21.33 5.04 4.16
C ALA A 140 -21.90 5.21 2.74
N PRO A 141 -21.07 5.56 1.74
CA PRO A 141 -21.52 5.83 0.39
C PRO A 141 -21.92 4.54 -0.33
N GLY A 142 -22.99 4.62 -1.11
CA GLY A 142 -23.39 3.57 -2.04
C GLY A 142 -22.92 3.81 -3.47
N GLN A 143 -23.37 2.94 -4.37
CA GLN A 143 -23.24 3.12 -5.81
C GLN A 143 -24.63 3.05 -6.43
N GLY A 144 -25.09 4.16 -7.02
CA GLY A 144 -26.40 4.21 -7.66
C GLY A 144 -26.92 5.62 -7.95
N PRO A 145 -28.17 5.74 -8.43
CA PRO A 145 -28.83 7.02 -8.67
C PRO A 145 -29.11 7.77 -7.35
N PRO A 146 -29.30 9.11 -7.39
CA PRO A 146 -29.68 9.89 -6.21
C PRO A 146 -30.96 9.39 -5.56
N GLN A 147 -30.97 9.30 -4.23
CA GLN A 147 -32.10 8.85 -3.42
C GLN A 147 -32.20 9.72 -2.17
N ALA A 148 -33.43 10.09 -1.78
CA ALA A 148 -33.69 10.98 -0.64
C ALA A 148 -34.28 10.26 0.59
N GLU A 149 -34.56 8.97 0.49
CA GLU A 149 -35.21 8.17 1.53
C GLU A 149 -34.45 6.87 1.75
N PHE A 150 -34.08 6.56 2.99
CA PHE A 150 -33.22 5.43 3.33
C PHE A 150 -33.76 4.65 4.53
N VAL A 151 -33.46 3.36 4.57
CA VAL A 151 -33.61 2.53 5.77
C VAL A 151 -32.26 2.50 6.45
N GLY A 152 -32.18 3.00 7.68
CA GLY A 152 -30.96 3.01 8.46
C GLY A 152 -30.70 1.67 9.15
N LEU A 153 -29.43 1.41 9.45
CA LEU A 153 -28.93 0.22 10.11
C LEU A 153 -28.75 0.48 11.61
N ASP A 154 -29.00 -0.54 12.43
CA ASP A 154 -28.78 -0.47 13.88
C ASP A 154 -27.30 -0.54 14.24
N GLU A 155 -26.49 -1.21 13.41
CA GLU A 155 -25.04 -1.34 13.57
C GLU A 155 -24.28 -0.80 12.34
N PRO A 156 -23.06 -0.29 12.52
CA PRO A 156 -22.22 0.13 11.40
C PRO A 156 -22.01 -1.04 10.42
N PRO A 157 -21.97 -0.76 9.11
CA PRO A 157 -21.59 -1.77 8.13
C PRO A 157 -20.17 -2.28 8.44
N PRO A 158 -19.85 -3.54 8.11
CA PRO A 158 -18.50 -4.07 8.28
C PRO A 158 -17.49 -3.15 7.59
N ALA A 159 -16.34 -2.93 8.25
CA ALA A 159 -15.28 -2.14 7.65
C ALA A 159 -14.82 -2.80 6.34
N GLU A 160 -14.76 -2.02 5.26
CA GLU A 160 -14.17 -2.48 4.01
C GLU A 160 -12.67 -2.70 4.19
N ALA A 161 -12.16 -3.79 3.65
CA ALA A 161 -10.74 -4.06 3.67
C ALA A 161 -9.99 -3.04 2.80
N PRO A 162 -8.78 -2.59 3.21
CA PRO A 162 -7.98 -1.69 2.40
C PRO A 162 -7.72 -2.27 1.00
N PRO A 163 -7.70 -1.46 -0.07
CA PRO A 163 -7.46 -1.97 -1.41
C PRO A 163 -6.11 -2.70 -1.51
N GLY A 164 -6.15 -3.92 -2.02
CA GLY A 164 -4.97 -4.79 -2.15
C GLY A 164 -4.61 -5.60 -0.90
N SER A 165 -5.40 -5.54 0.18
CA SER A 165 -5.17 -6.37 1.37
C SER A 165 -5.38 -7.86 1.08
N LEU A 166 -4.68 -8.72 1.81
CA LEU A 166 -4.96 -10.16 1.83
C LEU A 166 -6.05 -10.44 2.86
N GLU A 167 -7.22 -10.88 2.40
CA GLU A 167 -8.31 -11.33 3.24
C GLU A 167 -8.18 -12.81 3.56
N ILE A 168 -8.21 -13.16 4.86
CA ILE A 168 -8.17 -14.54 5.34
C ILE A 168 -9.30 -14.77 6.35
N THR A 169 -9.71 -16.03 6.52
CA THR A 169 -10.71 -16.42 7.51
C THR A 169 -10.08 -17.29 8.59
N LEU A 170 -10.23 -16.92 9.85
CA LEU A 170 -9.86 -17.78 10.97
C LEU A 170 -11.08 -18.52 11.50
N THR A 171 -10.93 -19.80 11.82
CA THR A 171 -11.97 -20.63 12.42
C THR A 171 -11.67 -20.86 13.89
N ALA A 172 -12.66 -20.64 14.75
CA ALA A 172 -12.54 -20.85 16.19
C ALA A 172 -13.79 -21.56 16.73
N PRO A 173 -13.69 -22.37 17.80
CA PRO A 173 -14.86 -22.99 18.42
C PRO A 173 -15.77 -21.95 19.11
N THR A 174 -15.21 -20.84 19.58
CA THR A 174 -15.96 -19.76 20.23
C THR A 174 -15.39 -18.40 19.85
N ARG A 175 -16.20 -17.35 20.00
CA ARG A 175 -15.80 -15.96 19.70
C ARG A 175 -14.72 -15.41 20.65
N GLY A 176 -14.71 -15.84 21.91
CA GLY A 176 -13.85 -15.27 22.95
C GLY A 176 -14.02 -13.75 23.12
N SER A 177 -12.92 -13.04 23.40
CA SER A 177 -12.85 -11.58 23.56
C SER A 177 -12.78 -10.79 22.24
N LEU A 178 -12.78 -11.48 21.09
CA LEU A 178 -12.47 -10.85 19.80
C LEU A 178 -13.64 -10.02 19.27
N ARG A 179 -13.31 -8.85 18.74
CA ARG A 179 -14.25 -7.86 18.20
C ARG A 179 -13.76 -7.36 16.84
N PRO A 180 -14.67 -6.95 15.94
CA PRO A 180 -14.28 -6.15 14.78
C PRO A 180 -13.42 -4.95 15.22
N GLY A 181 -12.35 -4.68 14.47
CA GLY A 181 -11.34 -3.67 14.80
C GLY A 181 -10.18 -4.17 15.67
N ALA A 182 -10.23 -5.40 16.20
CA ALA A 182 -9.12 -5.98 16.94
C ALA A 182 -7.86 -6.08 16.05
N PRO A 183 -6.66 -5.74 16.58
CA PRO A 183 -5.43 -5.76 15.78
C PRO A 183 -4.96 -7.18 15.53
N VAL A 184 -4.38 -7.39 14.34
CA VAL A 184 -3.62 -8.59 13.99
C VAL A 184 -2.14 -8.26 14.08
N LEU A 185 -1.40 -9.03 14.88
CA LEU A 185 -0.07 -8.71 15.33
C LEU A 185 0.94 -9.76 14.86
N TYR A 186 2.07 -9.29 14.34
CA TYR A 186 3.27 -10.10 14.11
C TYR A 186 4.42 -9.48 14.91
N ARG A 187 4.99 -10.25 15.85
CA ARG A 187 6.03 -9.75 16.77
C ARG A 187 5.66 -8.41 17.43
N GLN A 188 4.41 -8.30 17.89
CA GLN A 188 3.83 -7.10 18.52
C GLN A 188 3.63 -5.90 17.58
N CYS A 189 4.01 -5.99 16.30
CA CYS A 189 3.68 -4.98 15.30
C CYS A 189 2.32 -5.28 14.67
N GLN A 190 1.46 -4.27 14.53
CA GLN A 190 0.20 -4.42 13.80
C GLN A 190 0.47 -4.60 12.31
N VAL A 191 -0.05 -5.69 11.76
CA VAL A 191 0.08 -6.07 10.34
C VAL A 191 -1.26 -6.25 9.64
N GLY A 192 -2.36 -6.11 10.39
CA GLY A 192 -3.71 -6.25 9.87
C GLY A 192 -4.75 -5.98 10.95
N THR A 193 -6.01 -6.23 10.60
CA THR A 193 -7.17 -5.95 11.47
C THR A 193 -8.26 -6.99 11.26
N VAL A 194 -9.01 -7.30 12.33
CA VAL A 194 -10.23 -8.12 12.27
C VAL A 194 -11.36 -7.29 11.68
N MET A 195 -11.92 -7.72 10.55
CA MET A 195 -13.01 -7.03 9.84
C MET A 195 -14.38 -7.44 10.36
N ALA A 196 -14.59 -8.74 10.57
CA ALA A 196 -15.87 -9.26 11.01
C ALA A 196 -15.70 -10.52 11.86
N VAL A 197 -16.67 -10.74 12.74
CA VAL A 197 -16.78 -11.95 13.56
C VAL A 197 -18.22 -12.44 13.47
N GLY A 198 -18.42 -13.67 13.01
CA GLY A 198 -19.75 -14.23 12.82
C GLY A 198 -19.78 -15.73 13.03
N LEU A 199 -20.97 -16.29 13.20
CA LEU A 199 -21.14 -17.74 13.27
C LEU A 199 -20.71 -18.38 11.94
N SER A 200 -20.08 -19.55 12.01
CA SER A 200 -19.80 -20.34 10.81
C SER A 200 -21.12 -20.78 10.15
N PRO A 201 -21.14 -21.04 8.83
CA PRO A 201 -22.37 -21.42 8.11
C PRO A 201 -23.05 -22.70 8.63
N ASP A 202 -22.28 -23.59 9.26
CA ASP A 202 -22.72 -24.83 9.88
C ASP A 202 -23.09 -24.69 11.36
N ALA A 203 -22.98 -23.47 11.92
CA ALA A 203 -23.22 -23.15 13.32
C ALA A 203 -22.34 -23.89 14.35
N VAL A 204 -21.29 -24.61 13.91
CA VAL A 204 -20.39 -25.38 14.78
C VAL A 204 -19.38 -24.48 15.49
N GLY A 205 -19.03 -23.33 14.89
CA GLY A 205 -18.04 -22.42 15.43
C GLY A 205 -18.25 -20.99 14.96
N VAL A 206 -17.16 -20.24 14.96
CA VAL A 206 -17.12 -18.82 14.64
C VAL A 206 -16.06 -18.62 13.55
N ASP A 207 -16.46 -17.94 12.49
CA ASP A 207 -15.59 -17.46 11.42
C ASP A 207 -15.21 -16.00 11.70
N LEU A 208 -13.90 -15.72 11.75
CA LEU A 208 -13.35 -14.37 11.86
C LEU A 208 -12.74 -13.99 10.52
N ARG A 209 -13.18 -12.89 9.93
CA ARG A 209 -12.60 -12.35 8.70
C ARG A 209 -11.54 -11.31 9.05
N LEU A 210 -10.33 -11.48 8.55
CA LEU A 210 -9.19 -10.60 8.78
C LEU A 210 -8.75 -10.00 7.45
N ALA A 211 -8.28 -8.75 7.50
CA ALA A 211 -7.56 -8.11 6.42
C ALA A 211 -6.10 -7.87 6.85
N ILE A 212 -5.15 -8.41 6.11
CA ILE A 212 -3.71 -8.19 6.28
C ILE A 212 -3.28 -7.10 5.31
N ASP A 213 -2.51 -6.12 5.81
CA ASP A 213 -2.12 -4.98 4.98
C ASP A 213 -1.24 -5.42 3.80
N PRO A 214 -1.33 -4.75 2.63
CA PRO A 214 -0.57 -5.11 1.43
C PRO A 214 0.94 -5.23 1.66
N ALA A 215 1.49 -4.41 2.56
CA ALA A 215 2.91 -4.41 2.88
C ALA A 215 3.38 -5.67 3.63
N PHE A 216 2.46 -6.46 4.20
CA PHE A 216 2.75 -7.58 5.09
C PHE A 216 2.17 -8.92 4.60
N ILE A 217 1.65 -8.98 3.37
CA ILE A 217 1.08 -10.20 2.78
C ILE A 217 2.08 -11.36 2.85
N ASP A 218 3.37 -11.09 2.61
CA ASP A 218 4.45 -12.07 2.63
C ASP A 218 4.74 -12.70 4.00
N LEU A 219 4.19 -12.15 5.09
CA LEU A 219 4.30 -12.77 6.41
C LEU A 219 3.45 -14.04 6.52
N VAL A 220 2.33 -14.08 5.80
CA VAL A 220 1.34 -15.14 5.93
C VAL A 220 1.61 -16.24 4.90
N ARG A 221 2.07 -17.38 5.42
CA ARG A 221 2.27 -18.64 4.69
C ARG A 221 1.25 -19.70 5.09
N ASP A 222 1.11 -20.75 4.29
CA ASP A 222 0.20 -21.87 4.55
C ASP A 222 0.44 -22.57 5.91
N ASN A 223 1.67 -22.54 6.41
CA ASN A 223 2.07 -23.07 7.70
C ASN A 223 2.07 -22.04 8.84
N THR A 224 1.53 -20.84 8.62
CA THR A 224 1.36 -19.83 9.68
C THR A 224 0.42 -20.33 10.77
N ARG A 225 0.71 -19.97 12.03
CA ARG A 225 -0.12 -20.25 13.18
C ARG A 225 -0.65 -18.95 13.77
N PHE A 226 -1.94 -18.95 14.10
CA PHE A 226 -2.64 -17.82 14.68
C PHE A 226 -3.14 -18.17 16.07
N TRP A 227 -3.01 -17.26 17.04
CA TRP A 227 -3.57 -17.45 18.37
C TRP A 227 -4.17 -16.18 18.94
N ASN A 228 -5.08 -16.34 19.91
CA ASN A 228 -5.66 -15.21 20.63
C ASN A 228 -4.65 -14.66 21.65
N ALA A 229 -4.31 -13.37 21.53
CA ALA A 229 -3.35 -12.71 22.42
C ALA A 229 -3.89 -12.54 23.86
N SER A 230 -5.21 -12.55 24.04
CA SER A 230 -5.87 -12.36 25.33
C SER A 230 -5.64 -13.54 26.29
N GLY A 231 -5.32 -14.74 25.76
CA GLY A 231 -5.10 -15.94 26.57
C GLY A 231 -3.82 -15.91 27.40
N LEU A 232 -2.81 -15.11 27.01
CA LEU A 232 -1.53 -15.01 27.73
C LEU A 232 -1.66 -14.36 29.11
N ALA A 233 -2.65 -13.47 29.33
CA ALA A 233 -2.78 -12.75 30.60
C ALA A 233 -3.03 -13.67 31.80
N LEU A 234 -3.77 -14.76 31.57
CA LEU A 234 -4.29 -15.61 32.65
C LEU A 234 -3.21 -16.52 33.25
N ASP A 235 -2.31 -17.08 32.42
CA ASP A 235 -1.21 -17.93 32.91
C ASP A 235 -0.11 -17.13 33.61
N ILE A 236 0.13 -15.88 33.18
CA ILE A 236 1.19 -15.03 33.71
C ILE A 236 0.81 -14.44 35.09
N GLY A 237 -0.48 -14.18 35.33
CA GLY A 237 -0.99 -13.66 36.61
C GLY A 237 -0.88 -14.63 37.79
N LEU A 238 -0.77 -15.93 37.52
CA LEU A 238 -0.64 -16.99 38.55
C LEU A 238 0.81 -17.27 38.96
N LEU A 239 1.79 -16.83 38.17
CA LEU A 239 3.23 -17.03 38.42
C LEU A 239 3.87 -15.72 38.93
N ARG A 240 3.66 -15.43 40.23
CA ARG A 240 4.35 -14.34 40.94
C ARG A 240 5.87 -14.57 40.94
N GLY A 241 6.60 -14.05 39.95
CA GLY A 241 8.08 -14.10 40.02
C GLY A 241 8.91 -13.74 38.79
N LEU A 242 8.33 -13.53 37.61
CA LEU A 242 9.10 -13.15 36.42
C LEU A 242 9.04 -11.63 36.19
N SER A 243 10.20 -10.99 36.04
CA SER A 243 10.29 -9.56 35.73
C SER A 243 9.62 -9.30 34.39
N LEU A 244 8.51 -8.57 34.41
CA LEU A 244 7.69 -8.27 33.24
C LEU A 244 8.02 -6.88 32.71
N ASP A 245 8.35 -6.81 31.42
CA ASP A 245 8.35 -5.55 30.66
C ASP A 245 6.90 -5.06 30.55
N MET A 246 6.64 -3.89 31.13
CA MET A 246 5.30 -3.29 31.21
C MET A 246 4.67 -3.01 29.83
N GLU A 247 5.47 -2.95 28.76
CA GLU A 247 5.00 -2.74 27.38
C GLU A 247 4.20 -3.94 26.83
N SER A 248 4.54 -5.17 27.23
CA SER A 248 3.84 -6.38 26.79
C SER A 248 2.44 -6.51 27.41
N LEU A 249 2.17 -5.80 28.50
CA LEU A 249 0.87 -5.80 29.18
C LEU A 249 -0.19 -5.02 28.39
N GLN A 250 0.21 -3.93 27.72
CA GLN A 250 -0.71 -3.07 26.95
C GLN A 250 -1.27 -3.79 25.71
N THR A 251 -0.46 -4.62 25.04
CA THR A 251 -0.87 -5.41 23.87
C THR A 251 -1.83 -6.54 24.24
N VAL A 252 -1.67 -7.11 25.44
CA VAL A 252 -2.55 -8.15 25.99
C VAL A 252 -3.92 -7.57 26.40
N LEU A 253 -3.95 -6.33 26.89
CA LEU A 253 -5.17 -5.64 27.32
C LEU A 253 -6.13 -5.26 26.18
N ALA A 254 -5.63 -5.06 24.96
CA ALA A 254 -6.44 -4.60 23.82
C ALA A 254 -7.24 -5.72 23.11
N GLY A 255 -6.97 -6.99 23.40
CA GLY A 255 -7.63 -8.13 22.76
C GLY A 255 -7.34 -8.23 21.26
N GLY A 256 -6.24 -8.88 20.90
CA GLY A 256 -5.79 -9.03 19.51
C GLY A 256 -5.55 -10.47 19.08
N ILE A 257 -5.16 -10.64 17.82
CA ILE A 257 -4.75 -11.92 17.24
C ILE A 257 -3.27 -11.84 16.92
N CYS A 258 -2.49 -12.79 17.41
CA CYS A 258 -1.07 -12.88 17.07
C CYS A 258 -0.84 -13.98 16.03
N LEU A 259 0.21 -13.82 15.22
CA LEU A 259 0.65 -14.82 14.26
C LEU A 259 2.16 -15.07 14.31
N ALA A 260 2.55 -16.30 13.97
CA ALA A 260 3.94 -16.70 13.78
C ALA A 260 4.05 -17.68 12.61
N THR A 261 5.16 -17.59 11.90
CA THR A 261 5.46 -18.43 10.73
C THR A 261 6.68 -19.31 11.07
N PRO A 262 6.62 -20.63 10.82
CA PRO A 262 7.76 -21.52 11.03
C PRO A 262 8.97 -21.19 10.16
N ASP A 263 10.14 -21.70 10.57
CA ASP A 263 11.37 -21.74 9.77
C ASP A 263 11.70 -23.21 9.44
N PRO A 264 11.67 -23.65 8.16
CA PRO A 264 11.48 -22.85 6.95
C PRO A 264 10.03 -22.38 6.73
N PRO A 265 9.83 -21.22 6.07
CA PRO A 265 8.51 -20.74 5.71
C PRO A 265 7.87 -21.60 4.60
N GLY A 266 6.56 -21.78 4.68
CA GLY A 266 5.79 -22.50 3.66
C GLY A 266 5.41 -21.65 2.45
N ALA A 267 4.42 -22.10 1.67
CA ALA A 267 4.00 -21.41 0.45
C ALA A 267 3.17 -20.14 0.74
N PRO A 268 3.20 -19.11 -0.13
CA PRO A 268 2.30 -17.96 -0.02
C PRO A 268 0.82 -18.39 -0.12
N VAL A 269 -0.04 -17.78 0.71
CA VAL A 269 -1.48 -18.04 0.68
C VAL A 269 -2.24 -17.12 -0.28
N ARG A 270 -3.48 -17.50 -0.59
CA ARG A 270 -4.39 -16.76 -1.47
C ARG A 270 -5.55 -16.15 -0.67
N GLN A 271 -6.28 -15.24 -1.32
CA GLN A 271 -7.51 -14.65 -0.80
C GLN A 271 -8.49 -15.72 -0.31
N GLY A 272 -9.09 -15.50 0.85
CA GLY A 272 -10.06 -16.40 1.47
C GLY A 272 -9.48 -17.65 2.13
N HIS A 273 -8.15 -17.77 2.24
CA HIS A 273 -7.53 -18.92 2.92
C HIS A 273 -8.03 -19.05 4.37
N ARG A 274 -8.28 -20.30 4.80
CA ARG A 274 -8.81 -20.61 6.13
C ARG A 274 -7.71 -21.14 7.05
N PHE A 275 -7.64 -20.61 8.26
CA PHE A 275 -6.71 -21.07 9.30
C PHE A 275 -7.44 -21.36 10.62
N PRO A 276 -7.00 -22.35 11.40
CA PRO A 276 -7.46 -22.50 12.77
C PRO A 276 -6.91 -21.38 13.66
N LEU A 277 -7.76 -20.83 14.52
CA LEU A 277 -7.35 -19.93 15.60
C LEU A 277 -7.12 -20.74 16.88
N HIS A 278 -5.89 -20.70 17.38
CA HIS A 278 -5.51 -21.37 18.62
C HIS A 278 -5.82 -20.50 19.86
N PRO A 279 -6.19 -21.11 20.99
CA PRO A 279 -6.45 -20.36 22.22
C PRO A 279 -5.18 -19.77 22.84
N SER A 280 -4.04 -20.46 22.70
CA SER A 280 -2.73 -20.08 23.24
C SER A 280 -1.61 -20.46 22.26
N PRO A 281 -0.44 -19.79 22.33
CA PRO A 281 0.72 -20.18 21.55
C PRO A 281 1.43 -21.38 22.15
N GLU A 282 2.02 -22.22 21.30
CA GLU A 282 3.02 -23.20 21.75
C GLU A 282 4.39 -22.52 21.90
N ALA A 283 5.21 -23.03 22.82
CA ALA A 283 6.51 -22.43 23.15
C ALA A 283 7.45 -22.35 21.94
N GLU A 284 7.38 -23.33 21.04
CA GLU A 284 8.17 -23.34 19.80
C GLU A 284 7.85 -22.16 18.89
N TRP A 285 6.58 -21.75 18.78
CA TRP A 285 6.13 -20.69 17.86
C TRP A 285 6.77 -19.34 18.18
N LEU A 286 6.99 -19.09 19.47
CA LEU A 286 7.60 -17.85 19.97
C LEU A 286 9.10 -17.76 19.65
N THR A 287 9.74 -18.89 19.32
CA THR A 287 11.17 -18.95 19.01
C THR A 287 11.48 -18.85 17.51
N TRP A 288 10.47 -18.99 16.65
CA TRP A 288 10.66 -19.00 15.20
C TRP A 288 11.17 -17.66 14.65
N LYS A 289 12.20 -17.74 13.81
CA LYS A 289 12.84 -16.59 13.17
C LYS A 289 13.02 -16.80 11.66
N PRO A 290 11.94 -17.08 10.91
CA PRO A 290 12.06 -17.24 9.48
C PRO A 290 12.53 -15.95 8.82
N VAL A 291 13.28 -16.10 7.75
CA VAL A 291 13.65 -14.98 6.88
C VAL A 291 12.50 -14.78 5.88
N LEU A 292 11.61 -13.86 6.21
CA LEU A 292 10.48 -13.45 5.35
C LEU A 292 10.73 -12.04 4.83
N TRP A 293 10.73 -11.92 3.51
CA TRP A 293 10.98 -10.67 2.82
C TRP A 293 9.71 -9.83 2.79
N LEU A 294 9.79 -8.57 3.22
CA LEU A 294 8.66 -7.65 3.25
C LEU A 294 8.80 -6.60 2.14
N GLY A 295 7.95 -6.70 1.13
CA GLY A 295 7.55 -5.58 0.29
C GLY A 295 8.21 -5.45 -1.09
N ASP A 296 7.40 -4.94 -2.02
CA ASP A 296 7.76 -4.44 -3.35
C ASP A 296 8.45 -3.05 -3.32
N ARG A 297 8.72 -2.49 -2.13
CA ARG A 297 9.27 -1.13 -1.92
C ARG A 297 10.64 -1.15 -1.23
N LEU A 298 11.52 -2.04 -1.68
CA LEU A 298 12.90 -2.10 -1.17
C LEU A 298 13.77 -0.95 -1.64
N LEU A 299 13.38 -0.27 -2.72
CA LEU A 299 14.12 0.83 -3.33
C LEU A 299 13.25 2.09 -3.42
N PRO A 300 13.84 3.28 -3.56
CA PRO A 300 13.11 4.52 -3.78
C PRO A 300 12.16 4.42 -4.97
N PRO A 301 10.99 5.10 -4.96
CA PRO A 301 10.09 5.11 -6.10
C PRO A 301 10.80 5.59 -7.37
N ALA A 302 10.48 4.99 -8.52
CA ALA A 302 11.14 5.22 -9.82
C ALA A 302 12.63 4.77 -9.90
N THR A 303 13.06 3.83 -9.06
CA THR A 303 14.35 3.16 -9.25
C THR A 303 14.25 2.13 -10.37
N ASP A 304 14.99 2.33 -11.47
CA ASP A 304 15.15 1.30 -12.50
C ASP A 304 15.96 0.14 -11.93
N LEU A 305 15.52 -1.09 -12.20
CA LEU A 305 16.24 -2.29 -11.79
C LEU A 305 17.26 -2.68 -12.87
N PRO A 306 18.47 -3.12 -12.49
CA PRO A 306 19.39 -3.72 -13.45
C PRO A 306 18.75 -4.99 -14.01
N VAL A 307 19.15 -5.37 -15.23
CA VAL A 307 18.80 -6.65 -15.84
C VAL A 307 20.06 -7.51 -15.88
N PRO A 308 20.38 -8.27 -14.81
CA PRO A 308 21.61 -9.03 -14.76
C PRO A 308 21.59 -10.16 -15.77
N VAL A 309 22.71 -10.37 -16.46
CA VAL A 309 22.87 -11.46 -17.43
C VAL A 309 23.61 -12.60 -16.77
N ARG A 310 23.08 -13.82 -16.90
CA ARG A 310 23.73 -15.01 -16.37
C ARG A 310 24.91 -15.40 -17.24
N VAL A 311 26.10 -15.44 -16.64
CA VAL A 311 27.33 -15.91 -17.27
C VAL A 311 27.65 -17.30 -16.76
N GLN A 312 28.03 -18.19 -17.68
CA GLN A 312 28.51 -19.52 -17.38
C GLN A 312 29.90 -19.71 -18.00
N VAL A 313 30.87 -20.13 -17.19
CA VAL A 313 32.18 -20.55 -17.67
C VAL A 313 32.29 -22.07 -17.58
N ARG A 314 32.69 -22.70 -18.68
CA ARG A 314 33.02 -24.13 -18.74
C ARG A 314 34.50 -24.30 -19.01
N TRP A 315 35.16 -25.19 -18.28
CA TRP A 315 36.56 -25.53 -18.53
C TRP A 315 36.86 -26.98 -18.16
N SER A 316 37.97 -27.48 -18.69
CA SER A 316 38.47 -28.83 -18.41
C SER A 316 39.69 -28.75 -17.50
N GLU A 317 39.67 -29.49 -16.40
CA GLU A 317 40.82 -29.65 -15.50
C GLU A 317 41.40 -31.07 -15.60
N PRO A 318 42.72 -31.21 -15.81
CA PRO A 318 43.38 -32.50 -15.72
C PRO A 318 43.40 -32.99 -14.26
N ARG A 319 42.99 -34.24 -14.04
CA ARG A 319 43.13 -34.94 -12.75
C ARG A 319 44.10 -36.12 -12.87
N LEU A 320 44.73 -36.48 -11.74
CA LEU A 320 45.81 -37.47 -11.61
C LEU A 320 46.84 -37.40 -12.75
N GLY A 321 47.58 -36.30 -12.80
CA GLY A 321 48.68 -36.15 -13.77
C GLY A 321 48.24 -36.10 -15.24
N GLY A 322 46.94 -35.89 -15.52
CA GLY A 322 46.41 -35.72 -16.88
C GLY A 322 45.73 -36.96 -17.47
N TRP A 323 45.60 -38.06 -16.72
CA TRP A 323 44.97 -39.30 -17.21
C TRP A 323 43.45 -39.18 -17.43
N TRP A 324 42.80 -38.19 -16.81
CA TRP A 324 41.40 -37.89 -17.07
C TRP A 324 41.12 -36.39 -16.97
N GLN A 325 40.10 -35.98 -17.70
CA GLN A 325 39.64 -34.61 -17.82
C GLN A 325 38.31 -34.47 -17.11
N GLU A 326 38.22 -33.57 -16.14
CA GLU A 326 36.96 -33.28 -15.45
C GLU A 326 36.39 -31.96 -15.98
N GLN A 327 35.15 -32.01 -16.46
CA GLN A 327 34.43 -30.83 -16.89
C GLN A 327 33.92 -30.07 -15.67
N ARG A 328 34.36 -28.81 -15.53
CA ARG A 328 33.93 -27.89 -14.49
C ARG A 328 33.06 -26.81 -15.09
N VAL A 329 32.06 -26.41 -14.30
CA VAL A 329 31.13 -25.33 -14.65
C VAL A 329 31.02 -24.39 -13.47
N ARG A 330 31.11 -23.09 -13.74
CA ARG A 330 30.80 -22.05 -12.76
C ARG A 330 29.84 -21.05 -13.37
N ARG A 331 28.91 -20.56 -12.55
CA ARG A 331 27.85 -19.64 -12.95
C ARG A 331 27.84 -18.45 -12.01
N ALA A 332 27.69 -17.26 -12.57
CA ALA A 332 27.41 -16.05 -11.79
C ALA A 332 26.54 -15.09 -12.60
N TRP A 333 25.84 -14.20 -11.92
CA TRP A 333 25.22 -13.05 -12.54
C TRP A 333 26.26 -11.98 -12.88
N SER A 334 25.98 -11.19 -13.90
CA SER A 334 26.83 -10.09 -14.37
C SER A 334 25.99 -8.85 -14.63
N LEU A 335 26.59 -7.68 -14.45
CA LEU A 335 25.96 -6.39 -14.71
C LEU A 335 26.38 -5.92 -16.12
N PRO A 336 25.45 -5.75 -17.06
CA PRO A 336 25.80 -5.19 -18.36
C PRO A 336 26.17 -3.72 -18.24
N THR A 337 27.24 -3.31 -18.93
CA THR A 337 27.77 -1.95 -18.94
C THR A 337 28.14 -1.55 -20.36
N ALA A 338 28.46 -0.28 -20.58
CA ALA A 338 28.95 0.22 -21.88
C ALA A 338 30.24 -0.46 -22.37
N HIS A 339 31.00 -1.10 -21.49
CA HIS A 339 32.26 -1.77 -21.82
C HIS A 339 32.14 -3.31 -21.91
N GLY A 340 30.93 -3.86 -21.77
CA GLY A 340 30.66 -5.30 -21.73
C GLY A 340 30.02 -5.74 -20.41
N LEU A 341 30.11 -7.03 -20.10
CA LEU A 341 29.53 -7.60 -18.87
C LEU A 341 30.53 -7.54 -17.72
N LEU A 342 30.17 -6.81 -16.66
CA LEU A 342 30.91 -6.77 -15.41
C LEU A 342 30.54 -8.00 -14.57
N ALA A 343 31.51 -8.88 -14.32
CA ALA A 343 31.28 -10.14 -13.61
C ALA A 343 32.30 -10.38 -12.49
N PRO A 344 32.01 -11.28 -11.54
CA PRO A 344 32.96 -11.64 -10.49
C PRO A 344 34.28 -12.20 -11.04
N ALA A 345 35.42 -11.76 -10.47
CA ALA A 345 36.75 -12.13 -10.95
C ALA A 345 37.07 -13.62 -10.86
N ASP A 346 36.37 -14.37 -10.01
CA ASP A 346 36.58 -15.80 -9.87
C ASP A 346 36.13 -16.59 -11.12
N LEU A 347 35.32 -15.99 -12.01
CA LEU A 347 35.04 -16.54 -13.34
C LEU A 347 36.26 -16.55 -14.27
N ALA A 348 37.30 -15.76 -13.98
CA ALA A 348 38.57 -15.80 -14.69
C ALA A 348 39.59 -16.75 -14.05
N ALA A 349 39.30 -17.39 -12.91
CA ALA A 349 40.22 -18.35 -12.30
C ALA A 349 40.71 -19.47 -13.25
N PRO A 350 39.89 -20.01 -14.17
CA PRO A 350 40.34 -21.09 -15.08
C PRO A 350 41.50 -20.72 -16.01
N THR A 351 41.69 -19.44 -16.36
CA THR A 351 42.78 -19.02 -17.27
C THR A 351 44.16 -19.13 -16.63
N LYS A 352 44.23 -19.11 -15.30
CA LYS A 352 45.50 -19.20 -14.56
C LYS A 352 46.05 -20.64 -14.47
N ASN A 353 45.21 -21.65 -14.71
CA ASN A 353 45.55 -23.07 -14.56
C ASN A 353 45.92 -23.77 -15.89
N GLY A 354 46.07 -23.03 -17.00
CA GLY A 354 46.41 -23.61 -18.30
C GLY A 354 45.24 -24.35 -19.00
N SER A 355 44.01 -24.19 -18.51
CA SER A 355 42.79 -24.71 -19.15
C SER A 355 42.33 -23.83 -20.31
N SER A 356 41.50 -24.39 -21.22
CA SER A 356 40.80 -23.65 -22.28
C SER A 356 39.34 -23.34 -21.87
N PRO A 357 39.08 -22.24 -21.15
CA PRO A 357 37.72 -21.86 -20.75
C PRO A 357 36.89 -21.31 -21.91
N ALA A 358 35.59 -21.63 -21.90
CA ALA A 358 34.58 -20.98 -22.73
C ALA A 358 33.60 -20.24 -21.83
N TRP A 359 33.50 -18.92 -21.98
CA TRP A 359 32.49 -18.10 -21.32
C TRP A 359 31.29 -17.94 -22.23
N GLU A 360 30.14 -18.40 -21.76
CA GLU A 360 28.86 -18.31 -22.46
C GLU A 360 27.91 -17.43 -21.64
N ALA A 361 27.30 -16.44 -22.28
CA ALA A 361 26.24 -15.63 -21.68
C ALA A 361 25.20 -15.31 -22.75
N ALA A 362 23.91 -15.45 -22.41
CA ALA A 362 22.80 -15.31 -23.36
C ALA A 362 22.96 -16.14 -24.66
N GLY A 363 23.60 -17.32 -24.58
CA GLY A 363 23.84 -18.19 -25.73
C GLY A 363 24.97 -17.74 -26.67
N GLN A 364 25.71 -16.69 -26.31
CA GLN A 364 26.84 -16.16 -27.08
C GLN A 364 28.16 -16.39 -26.32
N VAL A 365 29.27 -16.45 -27.06
CA VAL A 365 30.62 -16.61 -26.50
C VAL A 365 31.22 -15.25 -26.19
N TRP A 366 31.78 -15.12 -25.00
CA TRP A 366 32.43 -13.91 -24.49
C TRP A 366 33.91 -14.16 -24.20
N GLN A 367 34.72 -13.10 -24.22
CA GLN A 367 36.13 -13.15 -23.89
C GLN A 367 36.46 -12.25 -22.70
N VAL A 368 37.38 -12.66 -21.85
CA VAL A 368 37.86 -11.83 -20.74
C VAL A 368 38.71 -10.69 -21.29
N ALA A 369 38.33 -9.46 -20.97
CA ALA A 369 39.08 -8.27 -21.35
C ALA A 369 40.47 -8.26 -20.69
N SER A 370 41.46 -7.75 -21.42
CA SER A 370 42.81 -7.52 -20.89
C SER A 370 42.89 -6.30 -19.96
N ALA A 371 41.99 -5.33 -20.14
CA ALA A 371 41.88 -4.13 -19.31
C ALA A 371 40.94 -4.35 -18.12
N GLY A 372 41.24 -3.73 -16.99
CA GLY A 372 40.40 -3.78 -15.81
C GLY A 372 39.04 -3.07 -16.03
N PRO A 373 38.04 -3.31 -15.16
CA PRO A 373 36.66 -2.87 -15.41
C PRO A 373 36.39 -1.37 -15.46
N TRP A 374 37.39 -0.56 -15.09
CA TRP A 374 37.32 0.89 -15.03
C TRP A 374 38.43 1.55 -15.87
N GLY A 375 38.89 0.88 -16.93
CA GLY A 375 39.93 1.42 -17.82
C GLY A 375 41.33 1.50 -17.19
N GLY A 376 41.53 0.88 -16.02
CA GLY A 376 42.78 0.86 -15.26
C GLY A 376 43.25 -0.54 -14.87
N LEU A 377 44.01 -0.63 -13.76
CA LEU A 377 44.55 -1.88 -13.24
C LEU A 377 43.45 -2.93 -12.96
N PRO A 378 43.74 -4.23 -13.13
CA PRO A 378 42.78 -5.30 -12.84
C PRO A 378 42.37 -5.30 -11.37
N SER A 379 41.06 -5.39 -11.11
CA SER A 379 40.55 -5.54 -9.75
C SER A 379 40.61 -7.00 -9.30
N PRO A 380 40.92 -7.26 -8.02
CA PRO A 380 40.87 -8.62 -7.47
C PRO A 380 39.45 -9.19 -7.42
N HIS A 381 38.42 -8.37 -7.60
CA HIS A 381 37.02 -8.76 -7.39
C HIS A 381 36.18 -8.82 -8.65
N PHE A 382 36.59 -8.14 -9.72
CA PHE A 382 35.79 -7.99 -10.93
C PHE A 382 36.60 -8.16 -12.21
N ILE A 383 35.96 -8.71 -13.23
CA ILE A 383 36.44 -8.79 -14.61
C ILE A 383 35.41 -8.19 -15.56
N VAL A 384 35.86 -7.79 -16.74
CA VAL A 384 34.97 -7.43 -17.85
C VAL A 384 35.03 -8.53 -18.89
N LEU A 385 33.85 -8.95 -19.34
CA LEU A 385 33.72 -9.80 -20.51
C LEU A 385 33.34 -8.92 -21.70
N THR A 386 34.18 -8.93 -22.72
CA THR A 386 33.95 -8.26 -24.00
C THR A 386 33.29 -9.23 -24.97
N GLY A 387 32.28 -8.73 -25.68
CA GLY A 387 31.44 -9.52 -26.56
C GLY A 387 30.40 -8.63 -27.24
N PRO A 388 29.28 -9.20 -27.70
CA PRO A 388 28.18 -8.46 -28.32
C PRO A 388 27.65 -7.35 -27.42
N ASN A 389 27.20 -6.25 -28.01
CA ASN A 389 26.70 -5.12 -27.23
C ASN A 389 25.42 -5.52 -26.48
N PRO A 390 25.37 -5.47 -25.14
CA PRO A 390 24.18 -5.89 -24.40
C PRO A 390 23.01 -4.91 -24.61
N ASP A 391 21.80 -5.45 -24.67
CA ASP A 391 20.57 -4.70 -24.96
C ASP A 391 20.23 -3.66 -23.89
N HIS A 392 20.49 -3.96 -22.61
CA HIS A 392 20.21 -3.07 -21.48
C HIS A 392 21.47 -2.79 -20.68
N GLN A 393 22.02 -1.57 -20.81
CA GLN A 393 23.27 -1.17 -20.18
C GLN A 393 23.01 -0.37 -18.90
N TRP A 394 23.65 -0.77 -17.81
CA TRP A 394 23.58 0.00 -16.57
C TRP A 394 24.44 1.27 -16.65
N PRO A 395 23.86 2.46 -16.42
CA PRO A 395 24.59 3.72 -16.50
C PRO A 395 25.70 3.86 -15.45
N ALA A 396 26.81 4.50 -15.82
CA ALA A 396 27.95 4.69 -14.93
C ALA A 396 27.64 5.61 -13.72
N ASP A 397 26.80 6.64 -13.91
CA ASP A 397 26.34 7.60 -12.90
C ASP A 397 25.39 6.98 -11.85
N ARG A 398 24.85 5.81 -12.16
CA ARG A 398 24.04 4.98 -11.25
C ARG A 398 24.86 3.94 -10.49
N ARG A 399 26.18 4.09 -10.46
CA ARG A 399 27.08 3.35 -9.57
C ARG A 399 27.64 4.29 -8.51
N ARG A 400 27.85 3.78 -7.30
CA ARG A 400 28.45 4.54 -6.20
C ARG A 400 29.23 3.60 -5.29
N ARG A 401 30.32 4.09 -4.71
CA ARG A 401 30.99 3.41 -3.60
C ARG A 401 30.45 3.93 -2.25
N PRO A 402 29.89 3.06 -1.40
CA PRO A 402 29.48 3.45 -0.05
C PRO A 402 30.67 3.56 0.91
N THR A 403 30.59 4.49 1.87
CA THR A 403 31.62 4.70 2.91
C THR A 403 31.45 3.79 4.13
N ALA A 404 30.22 3.37 4.41
CA ALA A 404 29.88 2.46 5.50
C ALA A 404 28.75 1.51 5.07
N PRO A 405 28.60 0.36 5.74
CA PRO A 405 27.47 -0.53 5.52
C PRO A 405 26.12 0.19 5.60
N GLU A 406 25.30 0.02 4.57
CA GLU A 406 23.95 0.59 4.49
C GLU A 406 22.95 -0.47 4.03
N ASP A 407 21.66 -0.23 4.26
CA ASP A 407 20.60 -1.13 3.79
C ASP A 407 20.65 -1.21 2.27
N ALA A 408 20.58 -2.43 1.76
CA ALA A 408 20.76 -2.72 0.36
C ALA A 408 19.81 -3.84 -0.09
N CYS A 409 19.81 -4.09 -1.39
CA CYS A 409 19.04 -5.15 -2.00
C CYS A 409 19.84 -5.78 -3.14
N ALA A 410 19.92 -7.11 -3.18
CA ALA A 410 20.53 -7.82 -4.29
C ALA A 410 19.49 -8.13 -5.38
N ILE A 411 19.86 -7.88 -6.64
CA ILE A 411 19.09 -8.16 -7.84
C ILE A 411 19.86 -9.22 -8.63
N GLY A 412 19.26 -10.39 -8.78
CA GLY A 412 19.87 -11.53 -9.46
C GLY A 412 18.93 -12.06 -10.53
N ASP A 413 18.31 -13.20 -10.25
CA ASP A 413 17.35 -13.83 -11.15
C ASP A 413 16.15 -12.90 -11.42
N PRO A 414 15.87 -12.53 -12.68
CA PRO A 414 14.72 -11.70 -13.04
C PRO A 414 13.36 -12.29 -12.62
N HIS A 415 13.30 -13.60 -12.38
CA HIS A 415 12.10 -14.30 -11.94
C HIS A 415 11.95 -14.37 -10.42
N LEU A 416 12.97 -13.96 -9.65
CA LEU A 416 12.93 -13.92 -8.19
C LEU A 416 12.80 -12.48 -7.69
N PRO A 417 12.07 -12.26 -6.58
CA PRO A 417 12.00 -10.92 -5.99
C PRO A 417 13.38 -10.47 -5.52
N PRO A 418 13.64 -9.15 -5.50
CA PRO A 418 14.87 -8.59 -4.94
C PRO A 418 15.13 -9.07 -3.51
N LEU A 419 16.38 -9.39 -3.20
CA LEU A 419 16.80 -9.93 -1.90
C LEU A 419 17.29 -8.79 -0.98
N PRO A 420 16.56 -8.41 0.07
CA PRO A 420 17.00 -7.33 0.94
C PRO A 420 18.16 -7.78 1.84
N LEU A 421 19.11 -6.88 2.02
CA LEU A 421 20.30 -7.06 2.83
C LEU A 421 20.40 -5.90 3.82
N GLN A 422 20.31 -6.20 5.12
CA GLN A 422 20.31 -5.17 6.16
C GLN A 422 21.73 -4.72 6.50
N ALA A 423 21.91 -3.42 6.73
CA ALA A 423 23.20 -2.82 7.09
C ALA A 423 23.87 -3.54 8.28
N GLY A 424 23.09 -3.88 9.31
CA GLY A 424 23.58 -4.55 10.52
C GLY A 424 24.09 -5.98 10.33
N ARG A 425 23.86 -6.59 9.16
CA ARG A 425 24.36 -7.93 8.80
C ARG A 425 25.66 -7.87 8.00
N PHE A 426 26.16 -6.67 7.73
CA PHE A 426 27.42 -6.46 7.05
C PHE A 426 28.52 -6.09 8.05
N ARG A 427 29.70 -6.66 7.84
CA ARG A 427 30.93 -6.26 8.51
C ARG A 427 31.94 -5.78 7.47
N PRO A 428 32.53 -4.59 7.62
CA PRO A 428 33.55 -4.13 6.69
C PRO A 428 34.74 -5.09 6.72
N GLY A 429 35.17 -5.53 5.54
CA GLY A 429 36.31 -6.39 5.31
C GLY A 429 37.43 -5.66 4.56
N PRO A 430 38.57 -6.35 4.33
CA PRO A 430 39.67 -5.77 3.55
C PRO A 430 39.29 -5.55 2.08
N GLU A 431 40.06 -4.71 1.39
CA GLU A 431 40.01 -4.52 -0.07
C GLU A 431 38.67 -4.04 -0.66
N GLY A 432 37.81 -3.39 0.14
CA GLY A 432 36.54 -2.86 -0.34
C GLY A 432 35.43 -3.91 -0.43
N VAL A 433 35.43 -4.85 0.51
CA VAL A 433 34.43 -5.91 0.63
C VAL A 433 33.63 -5.74 1.92
N TRP A 434 32.33 -6.07 1.89
CA TRP A 434 31.52 -6.27 3.09
C TRP A 434 31.25 -7.75 3.30
N LEU A 435 31.68 -8.29 4.44
CA LEU A 435 31.38 -9.66 4.84
C LEU A 435 29.93 -9.75 5.32
N ILE A 436 29.20 -10.76 4.87
CA ILE A 436 27.81 -10.99 5.25
C ILE A 436 27.77 -12.00 6.39
N ASP A 437 26.93 -11.73 7.38
CA ASP A 437 26.64 -12.68 8.47
C ASP A 437 26.25 -14.07 7.91
N PRO A 438 27.00 -15.14 8.25
CA PRO A 438 26.71 -16.50 7.79
C PRO A 438 25.29 -16.98 8.14
N ALA A 439 24.69 -16.42 9.18
CA ALA A 439 23.31 -16.75 9.58
C ALA A 439 22.27 -16.42 8.50
N LEU A 440 22.60 -15.57 7.52
CA LEU A 440 21.68 -15.24 6.42
C LEU A 440 21.49 -16.40 5.43
N GLY A 441 22.39 -17.39 5.39
CA GLY A 441 22.20 -18.61 4.61
C GLY A 441 21.98 -18.40 3.11
N LEU A 442 22.77 -17.51 2.48
CA LEU A 442 22.55 -17.13 1.09
C LEU A 442 22.80 -18.28 0.10
N PRO A 443 21.84 -18.60 -0.80
CA PRO A 443 22.02 -19.67 -1.78
C PRO A 443 23.08 -19.29 -2.83
N ALA A 444 23.89 -20.26 -3.26
CA ALA A 444 24.92 -20.05 -4.29
C ALA A 444 24.36 -19.55 -5.65
N THR A 445 23.05 -19.68 -5.89
CA THR A 445 22.38 -19.17 -7.10
C THR A 445 22.39 -17.63 -7.19
N TRP A 446 22.60 -16.94 -6.06
CA TRP A 446 22.72 -15.48 -6.00
C TRP A 446 24.13 -14.98 -6.26
N HIS A 447 25.09 -15.87 -6.52
CA HIS A 447 26.45 -15.47 -6.85
C HIS A 447 26.48 -14.54 -8.09
N GLY A 448 27.12 -13.39 -7.95
CA GLY A 448 27.20 -12.33 -8.95
C GLY A 448 26.03 -11.34 -8.94
N ALA A 449 25.01 -11.53 -8.09
CA ALA A 449 23.85 -10.65 -8.03
C ALA A 449 24.28 -9.20 -7.71
N VAL A 450 23.62 -8.24 -8.37
CA VAL A 450 23.94 -6.82 -8.30
C VAL A 450 23.34 -6.24 -7.03
N VAL A 451 24.14 -5.61 -6.20
CA VAL A 451 23.67 -5.02 -4.94
C VAL A 451 23.38 -3.54 -5.15
N LEU A 452 22.14 -3.14 -4.88
CA LEU A 452 21.64 -1.75 -4.93
C LEU A 452 21.49 -1.19 -3.51
N ALA A 453 21.93 0.04 -3.27
CA ALA A 453 21.68 0.73 -2.02
C ALA A 453 20.22 1.17 -1.91
N ARG A 454 19.59 0.92 -0.76
CA ARG A 454 18.21 1.35 -0.48
C ARG A 454 18.07 2.87 -0.40
N ARG A 455 19.12 3.58 -0.03
CA ARG A 455 19.11 5.04 0.14
C ARG A 455 18.83 5.80 -1.15
N ASP A 456 19.45 5.39 -2.26
CA ASP A 456 19.47 6.14 -3.51
C ASP A 456 19.28 5.26 -4.77
N GLY A 457 19.08 3.95 -4.61
CA GLY A 457 18.87 3.03 -5.72
C GLY A 457 20.10 2.81 -6.60
N LYS A 458 21.28 3.29 -6.18
CA LYS A 458 22.53 3.13 -6.95
C LYS A 458 23.14 1.76 -6.71
N ALA A 459 23.77 1.22 -7.75
CA ALA A 459 24.50 -0.05 -7.65
C ALA A 459 25.81 0.18 -6.90
N ILE A 460 26.00 -0.57 -5.81
CA ILE A 460 27.14 -0.45 -4.91
C ILE A 460 28.15 -1.59 -5.03
N GLY A 461 27.76 -2.73 -5.61
CA GLY A 461 28.64 -3.88 -5.71
C GLY A 461 27.99 -5.13 -6.30
N GLN A 462 28.68 -6.27 -6.19
CA GLN A 462 28.17 -7.60 -6.53
C GLN A 462 28.37 -8.60 -5.39
N LEU A 463 27.42 -9.52 -5.27
CA LEU A 463 27.45 -10.59 -4.28
C LEU A 463 28.42 -11.70 -4.69
N GLN A 464 29.34 -12.09 -3.81
CA GLN A 464 30.26 -13.19 -4.00
C GLN A 464 29.95 -14.29 -2.98
N ILE A 465 29.47 -15.44 -3.49
CA ILE A 465 29.16 -16.63 -2.71
C ILE A 465 30.01 -17.75 -3.28
N LEU A 466 31.13 -18.03 -2.64
CA LEU A 466 32.07 -19.06 -3.07
C LEU A 466 32.01 -20.26 -2.11
N PRO A 467 32.24 -21.50 -2.61
CA PRO A 467 32.32 -22.67 -1.75
C PRO A 467 33.38 -22.47 -0.66
N ASN A 468 33.04 -22.82 0.58
CA ASN A 468 33.93 -22.74 1.74
C ASN A 468 34.46 -21.34 2.08
N GLN A 469 33.79 -20.27 1.63
CA GLN A 469 34.12 -18.89 1.99
C GLN A 469 32.88 -18.17 2.53
N PRO A 470 33.05 -17.20 3.45
CA PRO A 470 31.94 -16.37 3.88
C PRO A 470 31.38 -15.57 2.69
N ALA A 471 30.05 -15.52 2.60
CA ALA A 471 29.39 -14.68 1.61
C ALA A 471 29.78 -13.21 1.84
N ARG A 472 29.97 -12.49 0.74
CA ARG A 472 30.47 -11.12 0.81
C ARG A 472 29.94 -10.26 -0.34
N VAL A 473 29.84 -8.95 -0.14
CA VAL A 473 29.57 -7.97 -1.20
C VAL A 473 30.90 -7.34 -1.58
N ALA A 474 31.35 -7.56 -2.81
CA ALA A 474 32.46 -6.80 -3.35
C ALA A 474 31.92 -5.44 -3.83
N LEU A 475 32.46 -4.34 -3.31
CA LEU A 475 32.01 -3.00 -3.68
C LEU A 475 32.63 -2.56 -5.00
N PHE A 476 31.87 -1.79 -5.78
CA PHE A 476 32.44 -1.08 -6.91
C PHE A 476 33.42 -0.01 -6.41
N PRO A 477 34.55 0.21 -7.11
CA PRO A 477 35.42 1.33 -6.86
C PRO A 477 34.71 2.64 -7.21
N GLU A 478 35.33 3.76 -6.83
CA GLU A 478 34.79 5.07 -7.18
C GLU A 478 34.76 5.24 -8.71
N PRO A 479 33.67 5.83 -9.25
CA PRO A 479 33.44 5.95 -10.68
C PRO A 479 34.45 6.85 -11.41
#